data_AF-A0AAQ6II64-F1
#
_entry.id   AF-A0AAQ6II64-F1
#
_cell.length_a   1.000
_cell.length_b   1.000
_cell.length_c   1.000
_cell.angle_alpha   90.00
_cell.angle_beta   90.00
_cell.angle_gamma   90.00
#
_symmetry.space_group_name_H-M   'P 1'
#
loop_
_entity.id
_entity.type
_entity.pdbx_description
1 polymer ?
#
loop_
_entity_poly.entity_id
_entity_poly.type
_entity_poly.pdbx_seq_one_letter_code
_entity_poly.pdbx_strand_id
1 'polypeptide(L)'
;MAGIGKTFASLKYMLDWAEGKANENIYYTFPLPFRELNLRKEREHSFEELIHQFFPAMETSEIEDYNKYKILVVLDGYDECRLDLDFSENTVWTDMTKPTSVEVLLTNLIQGNL
;
A
#
# COMPACT_ATOMS: atom_id res chain seq x y z
N MET A 1 3.74 0.11 22.06
CA MET A 1 3.90 -1.24 22.66
C MET A 1 4.13 -2.27 21.57
N ALA A 2 5.29 -2.92 21.59
CA ALA A 2 5.57 -4.11 20.78
C ALA A 2 4.80 -5.32 21.36
N GLY A 3 4.39 -6.27 20.51
CA GLY A 3 3.80 -7.54 20.97
C GLY A 3 2.29 -7.56 21.26
N ILE A 4 1.55 -6.45 21.11
CA ILE A 4 0.08 -6.43 21.33
C ILE A 4 -0.73 -7.10 20.21
N GLY A 5 -0.06 -7.71 19.22
CA GLY A 5 -0.72 -8.47 18.15
C GLY A 5 -1.24 -7.66 16.97
N LYS A 6 -0.72 -6.45 16.71
CA LYS A 6 -1.15 -5.63 15.55
C LYS A 6 -0.96 -6.36 14.22
N THR A 7 0.21 -6.93 13.97
CA THR A 7 0.48 -7.76 12.79
C THR A 7 -0.46 -8.96 12.71
N PHE A 8 -0.74 -9.62 13.84
CA PHE A 8 -1.70 -10.72 13.88
C PHE A 8 -3.12 -10.26 13.52
N ALA A 9 -3.55 -9.07 13.98
CA ALA A 9 -4.84 -8.50 13.62
C ALA A 9 -4.93 -8.15 12.13
N SER A 10 -3.88 -7.55 11.55
CA SER A 10 -3.80 -7.31 10.10
C SER A 10 -3.88 -8.60 9.29
N LEU A 11 -3.14 -9.64 9.71
CA LEU A 11 -3.19 -10.96 9.07
C LEU A 11 -4.58 -11.61 9.22
N LYS A 12 -5.20 -11.53 10.40
CA LYS A 12 -6.54 -12.07 10.65
C LYS A 12 -7.59 -11.37 9.80
N TYR A 13 -7.51 -10.05 9.68
CA TYR A 13 -8.36 -9.26 8.80
C TYR A 13 -8.22 -9.70 7.34
N MET A 14 -6.99 -9.84 6.84
CA MET A 14 -6.75 -10.28 5.47
C MET A 14 -7.26 -11.70 5.21
N LEU A 15 -7.13 -12.60 6.21
CA LEU A 15 -7.69 -13.95 6.13
C LEU A 15 -9.22 -13.92 6.07
N ASP A 16 -9.86 -13.15 6.97
CA ASP A 16 -11.32 -13.04 7.00
C ASP A 16 -11.86 -12.40 5.71
N TRP A 17 -11.16 -11.42 5.14
CA TRP A 17 -11.47 -10.85 3.84
C TRP A 17 -11.33 -11.91 2.72
N ALA A 18 -10.22 -12.63 2.66
CA ALA A 18 -9.97 -13.66 1.64
C ALA A 18 -11.00 -14.81 1.72
N GLU A 19 -11.50 -15.11 2.91
CA GLU A 19 -12.56 -16.10 3.15
C GLU A 19 -13.99 -15.54 2.93
N GLY A 20 -14.13 -14.27 2.54
CA GLY A 20 -15.42 -13.61 2.32
C GLY A 20 -16.21 -13.35 3.61
N LYS A 21 -15.57 -13.41 4.77
CA LYS A 21 -16.19 -13.22 6.10
C LYS A 21 -16.22 -11.76 6.55
N ALA A 22 -15.50 -10.88 5.85
CA ALA A 22 -15.45 -9.44 6.15
C ALA A 22 -15.29 -8.60 4.87
N ASN A 23 -15.95 -7.44 4.85
CA ASN A 23 -15.79 -6.39 3.83
C ASN A 23 -15.89 -6.87 2.37
N GLU A 24 -17.02 -7.52 2.04
CA GLU A 24 -17.36 -8.05 0.71
C GLU A 24 -17.31 -7.03 -0.45
N ASN A 25 -17.18 -5.74 -0.15
CA ASN A 25 -17.04 -4.68 -1.16
C ASN A 25 -15.60 -4.29 -1.48
N ILE A 26 -14.60 -4.89 -0.83
CA ILE A 26 -13.17 -4.69 -1.14
C ILE A 26 -12.72 -5.79 -2.09
N TYR A 27 -12.21 -5.40 -3.26
CA TYR A 27 -11.80 -6.34 -4.31
C TYR A 27 -10.36 -6.79 -4.17
N TYR A 28 -9.48 -5.92 -3.67
CA TYR A 28 -8.06 -6.21 -3.47
C TYR A 28 -7.60 -5.65 -2.14
N THR A 29 -6.74 -6.41 -1.47
CA THR A 29 -6.04 -5.96 -0.28
C THR A 29 -4.53 -6.12 -0.48
N PHE A 30 -3.77 -5.03 -0.33
CA PHE A 30 -2.31 -5.02 -0.49
C PHE A 30 -1.64 -4.65 0.83
N PRO A 31 -1.06 -5.62 1.57
CA PRO A 31 -0.21 -5.32 2.71
C PRO A 31 1.16 -4.80 2.27
N LEU A 32 1.50 -3.59 2.68
CA LEU A 32 2.81 -2.95 2.42
C LEU A 32 3.54 -2.71 3.76
N PRO A 33 4.44 -3.61 4.16
CA PRO A 33 5.23 -3.44 5.38
C PRO A 33 6.27 -2.31 5.22
N PHE A 34 6.33 -1.40 6.20
CA PHE A 34 7.29 -0.29 6.20
C PHE A 34 8.75 -0.76 6.10
N ARG A 35 9.08 -1.90 6.72
CA ARG A 35 10.42 -2.47 6.63
C ARG A 35 10.88 -2.69 5.19
N GLU A 36 9.99 -3.17 4.33
CA GLU A 36 10.27 -3.43 2.92
C GLU A 36 10.19 -2.14 2.08
N LEU A 37 9.26 -1.24 2.40
CA LEU A 37 9.17 0.09 1.77
C LEU A 37 10.46 0.90 1.98
N ASN A 38 11.04 0.84 3.18
CA ASN A 38 12.32 1.49 3.49
C ASN A 38 13.47 1.04 2.59
N LEU A 39 13.44 -0.19 2.06
CA LEU A 39 14.49 -0.71 1.16
C LEU A 39 14.38 -0.14 -0.27
N ARG A 40 13.26 0.50 -0.59
CA ARG A 40 12.92 1.00 -1.93
C ARG A 40 12.98 2.53 -2.04
N LYS A 41 13.26 3.23 -0.94
CA LYS A 41 13.24 4.70 -0.87
C LYS A 41 14.27 5.43 -1.74
N GLU A 42 15.35 4.75 -2.13
CA GLU A 42 16.47 5.37 -2.87
C GLU A 42 16.19 5.54 -4.37
N ARG A 43 15.05 5.04 -4.86
CA ARG A 43 14.63 5.15 -6.26
C ARG A 43 13.19 5.61 -6.34
N GLU A 44 12.86 6.21 -7.47
CA GLU A 44 11.46 6.48 -7.81
C GLU A 44 10.79 5.21 -8.30
N HIS A 45 9.51 5.10 -7.95
CA HIS A 45 8.65 3.99 -8.31
C HIS A 45 7.27 4.54 -8.68
N SER A 46 6.59 3.89 -9.62
CA SER A 46 5.14 4.07 -9.70
C SER A 46 4.47 3.25 -8.60
N PHE A 47 3.22 3.59 -8.25
CA PHE A 47 2.49 2.79 -7.25
C PHE A 47 2.21 1.38 -7.79
N GLU A 48 1.92 1.27 -9.08
CA GLU A 48 1.77 -0.01 -9.77
C GLU A 48 3.05 -0.86 -9.71
N GLU A 49 4.21 -0.26 -9.98
CA GLU A 49 5.50 -0.95 -9.84
C GLU A 49 5.75 -1.44 -8.42
N LEU A 50 5.39 -0.65 -7.40
CA LEU A 50 5.47 -1.13 -6.01
C LEU A 50 4.56 -2.33 -5.79
N ILE A 51 3.31 -2.30 -6.26
CA ILE A 51 2.41 -3.46 -6.15
C ILE A 51 3.02 -4.69 -6.82
N HIS A 52 3.56 -4.57 -8.04
CA HIS A 52 4.20 -5.70 -8.73
C HIS A 52 5.44 -6.23 -7.99
N GLN A 53 6.26 -5.37 -7.42
CA GLN A 53 7.44 -5.79 -6.66
C GLN A 53 7.09 -6.54 -5.36
N PHE A 54 6.00 -6.18 -4.70
CA PHE A 54 5.52 -6.87 -3.50
C PHE A 54 4.70 -8.12 -3.84
N PHE A 55 3.97 -8.08 -4.96
CA PHE A 55 3.06 -9.11 -5.43
C PHE A 55 3.30 -9.40 -6.93
N PRO A 56 4.34 -10.15 -7.30
CA PRO A 56 4.68 -10.38 -8.71
C PRO A 56 3.57 -11.01 -9.56
N ALA A 57 2.65 -11.75 -8.93
CA ALA A 57 1.47 -12.29 -9.62
C ALA A 57 0.54 -11.20 -10.19
N MET A 58 0.63 -9.96 -9.69
CA MET A 58 -0.15 -8.83 -10.16
C MET A 58 0.33 -8.29 -11.51
N GLU A 59 1.60 -8.50 -11.87
CA GLU A 59 2.17 -8.09 -13.16
C GLU A 59 1.45 -8.76 -14.34
N THR A 60 0.94 -9.97 -14.12
CA THR A 60 0.16 -10.74 -15.10
C THR A 60 -1.34 -10.72 -14.81
N SER A 61 -1.81 -9.86 -13.89
CA SER A 61 -3.23 -9.79 -13.54
C SER A 61 -4.04 -9.13 -14.64
N GLU A 62 -5.34 -9.45 -14.70
CA GLU A 62 -6.29 -8.79 -15.62
C GLU A 62 -6.74 -7.40 -15.13
N ILE A 63 -6.05 -6.82 -14.12
CA ILE A 63 -6.38 -5.49 -13.63
C ILE A 63 -5.82 -4.45 -14.60
N GLU A 64 -6.68 -3.95 -15.47
CA GLU A 64 -6.33 -2.88 -16.41
C GLU A 64 -6.59 -1.47 -15.84
N ASP A 65 -7.46 -1.35 -14.84
CA ASP A 65 -7.86 -0.06 -14.26
C ASP A 65 -8.21 -0.22 -12.78
N TYR A 66 -7.27 0.16 -11.92
CA TYR A 66 -7.42 0.11 -10.48
C TYR A 66 -8.55 1.03 -9.96
N ASN A 67 -8.96 2.07 -10.69
CA ASN A 67 -10.06 2.96 -10.28
C ASN A 67 -11.42 2.25 -10.25
N LYS A 68 -11.57 1.12 -10.95
CA LYS A 68 -12.79 0.31 -10.95
C LYS A 68 -12.96 -0.52 -9.70
N TYR A 69 -11.91 -0.65 -8.89
CA TYR A 69 -11.87 -1.55 -7.76
C TYR A 69 -11.74 -0.78 -6.46
N LYS A 70 -12.53 -1.17 -5.46
CA LYS A 70 -12.28 -0.72 -4.09
C LYS A 70 -11.09 -1.49 -3.54
N ILE A 71 -9.97 -0.80 -3.39
CA ILE A 71 -8.70 -1.37 -2.94
C ILE A 71 -8.46 -0.95 -1.50
N LEU A 72 -7.98 -1.88 -0.69
CA LEU A 72 -7.46 -1.59 0.64
C LEU A 72 -5.96 -1.76 0.66
N VAL A 73 -5.24 -0.71 1.05
CA VAL A 73 -3.82 -0.78 1.32
C VAL A 73 -3.61 -0.82 2.82
N VAL A 74 -2.85 -1.81 3.29
CA VAL A 74 -2.55 -1.98 4.72
C VAL A 74 -1.08 -1.65 4.94
N LEU A 75 -0.80 -0.50 5.52
CA LEU A 75 0.55 -0.11 5.93
C LEU A 75 0.86 -0.71 7.31
N ASP A 76 1.72 -1.72 7.37
CA ASP A 76 2.08 -2.42 8.62
C ASP A 76 3.49 -2.09 9.09
N GLY A 77 3.71 -2.16 10.41
CA GLY A 77 5.02 -1.91 11.02
C GLY A 77 5.42 -0.43 11.04
N TYR A 78 4.49 0.50 11.32
CA TYR A 78 4.79 1.94 11.35
C TYR A 78 5.94 2.31 12.32
N ASP A 79 6.14 1.54 13.38
CA ASP A 79 7.29 1.70 14.29
C ASP A 79 8.65 1.42 13.64
N GLU A 80 8.67 0.74 12.49
CA GLU A 80 9.85 0.52 11.66
C GLU A 80 9.98 1.55 10.51
N CYS A 81 9.05 2.49 10.36
CA CYS A 81 9.09 3.50 9.29
C CYS A 81 10.33 4.40 9.41
N ARG A 82 11.07 4.57 8.29
CA ARG A 82 12.23 5.46 8.18
C ARG A 82 12.08 6.48 7.05
N LEU A 83 10.85 6.64 6.58
CA LEU A 83 10.46 7.56 5.52
C LEU A 83 10.04 8.88 6.15
N ASP A 84 10.46 9.99 5.54
CA ASP A 84 10.02 11.32 5.97
C ASP A 84 8.69 11.65 5.29
N LEU A 85 7.58 11.28 5.93
CA LEU A 85 6.24 11.48 5.39
C LEU A 85 5.79 12.92 5.68
N ASP A 86 6.14 13.84 4.80
CA ASP A 86 5.72 15.24 4.87
C ASP A 86 4.32 15.43 4.27
N PHE A 87 3.35 15.71 5.13
CA PHE A 87 1.95 15.98 4.75
C PHE A 87 1.66 17.48 4.55
N SER A 88 2.63 18.36 4.79
CA SER A 88 2.49 19.81 4.63
C SER A 88 2.74 20.28 3.19
N GLU A 89 3.50 19.50 2.43
CA GLU A 89 3.73 19.68 1.01
C GLU A 89 2.44 19.38 0.20
N ASN A 90 2.00 20.33 -0.63
CA ASN A 90 0.78 20.18 -1.46
C ASN A 90 1.04 19.45 -2.79
N THR A 91 2.02 18.53 -2.82
CA THR A 91 2.31 17.77 -4.03
C THR A 91 1.24 16.70 -4.23
N VAL A 92 0.21 17.05 -4.98
CA VAL A 92 -0.88 16.13 -5.35
C VAL A 92 -0.38 15.17 -6.43
N TRP A 93 -0.36 13.89 -6.10
CA TRP A 93 0.00 12.79 -6.99
C TRP A 93 -1.16 11.80 -7.09
N THR A 94 -1.74 11.68 -8.28
CA THR A 94 -2.95 10.88 -8.53
C THR A 94 -2.73 9.79 -9.59
N ASP A 95 -1.57 9.78 -10.25
CA ASP A 95 -1.30 8.89 -11.37
C ASP A 95 -0.45 7.71 -10.87
N MET A 96 -1.10 6.55 -10.74
CA MET A 96 -0.46 5.36 -10.19
C MET A 96 0.62 4.76 -11.10
N THR A 97 0.64 5.12 -12.39
CA THR A 97 1.58 4.58 -13.39
C THR A 97 2.86 5.41 -13.50
N LYS A 98 2.84 6.66 -13.00
CA LYS A 98 4.00 7.54 -13.06
C LYS A 98 4.94 7.32 -11.87
N PRO A 99 6.26 7.27 -12.10
CA PRO A 99 7.24 7.19 -11.02
C PRO A 99 7.31 8.47 -10.18
N THR A 100 7.43 8.29 -8.86
CA THR A 100 7.80 9.34 -7.90
C THR A 100 8.44 8.70 -6.66
N SER A 101 8.84 9.48 -5.66
CA SER A 101 9.45 8.93 -4.45
C SER A 101 8.44 8.13 -3.61
N VAL A 102 8.94 7.18 -2.81
CA VAL A 102 8.09 6.38 -1.91
C VAL A 102 7.37 7.28 -0.90
N GLU A 103 8.02 8.34 -0.42
CA GLU A 103 7.40 9.33 0.48
C GLU A 103 6.20 10.03 -0.19
N VAL A 104 6.34 10.50 -1.44
CA VAL A 104 5.26 11.15 -2.19
C VAL A 104 4.11 10.19 -2.45
N LEU A 105 4.39 8.92 -2.79
CA LEU A 105 3.37 7.91 -2.98
C LEU A 105 2.56 7.65 -1.70
N LEU A 106 3.25 7.43 -0.57
CA LEU A 106 2.58 7.08 0.69
C LEU A 106 1.82 8.27 1.28
N THR A 107 2.35 9.48 1.18
CA THR A 107 1.64 10.69 1.65
C THR A 107 0.35 10.90 0.86
N ASN A 108 0.41 10.78 -0.48
CA ASN A 108 -0.78 10.91 -1.32
C ASN A 108 -1.79 9.77 -1.13
N LEU A 109 -1.33 8.54 -0.92
CA LEU A 109 -2.19 7.40 -0.58
C LEU A 109 -2.92 7.62 0.75
N ILE A 110 -2.21 8.08 1.79
CA ILE A 110 -2.80 8.34 3.12
C ILE A 110 -3.77 9.53 3.07
N GLN A 111 -3.46 10.56 2.26
CA GLN A 111 -4.36 11.70 2.03
C GLN A 111 -5.57 11.37 1.15
N GLY A 112 -5.56 10.23 0.45
CA GLY A 112 -6.63 9.79 -0.45
C GLY A 112 -6.62 10.49 -1.82
N ASN A 113 -5.47 11.01 -2.24
CA ASN A 113 -5.28 11.59 -3.57
C ASN A 113 -5.01 10.53 -4.65
N LEU A 114 -4.43 9.40 -4.22
CA LEU A 114 -4.00 8.29 -5.07
C LEU A 114 -5.03 7.16 -5.08
#